data_AF-A0A7S3FA75-F1
#
_entry.id   AF-A0A7S3FA75-F1
#
_cell.length_a   1.000
_cell.length_b   1.000
_cell.length_c   1.000
_cell.angle_alpha   90.00
_cell.angle_beta   90.00
_cell.angle_gamma   90.00
#
_symmetry.space_group_name_H-M   'P 1'
#
loop_
_entity.id
_entity.type
_entity.pdbx_description
1 polymer ?
#
loop_
_entity_poly.entity_id
_entity_poly.type
_entity_poly.pdbx_seq_one_letter_code
_entity_poly.pdbx_strand_id
1 'polypeptide(L)'
;MAGLTHSNDTTGKDKKANGFRHFFNSYMSGAALAPVLKNAYGADRKAYHLTADYNWGYTTEEAVKSSTEAMGWETVNAVKTPLTQTDFSSYIAPVLQSGADVLVLNHYGGNMVNSLTNA
;
A
#
# COMPACT_ATOMS: atom_id res chain seq x y z
N MET A 1 22.69 -0.38 11.83
CA MET A 1 22.05 -1.26 10.81
C MET A 1 21.66 -0.38 9.64
N ALA A 2 22.25 -0.61 8.47
CA ALA A 2 21.77 -0.05 7.20
C ALA A 2 21.04 -1.20 6.48
N GLY A 3 19.73 -1.10 6.35
CA GLY A 3 18.91 -2.16 5.76
C GLY A 3 17.79 -1.56 4.91
N LEU A 4 17.38 -2.28 3.87
CA LEU A 4 16.20 -1.95 3.08
C LEU A 4 14.96 -2.22 3.96
N THR A 5 14.35 -1.16 4.45
CA THR A 5 13.15 -1.23 5.31
C THR A 5 12.24 -0.05 5.00
N HIS A 6 11.14 -0.31 4.31
CA HIS A 6 10.17 0.73 3.99
C HIS A 6 9.18 1.01 5.11
N SER A 7 8.98 0.09 6.06
CA SER A 7 8.04 0.33 7.16
C SER A 7 8.40 1.58 7.97
N ASN A 8 7.37 2.36 8.33
CA ASN A 8 7.53 3.56 9.14
C ASN A 8 8.13 3.25 10.52
N ASP A 9 7.82 2.07 11.07
CA ASP A 9 8.21 1.62 12.40
C ASP A 9 9.72 1.68 12.64
N THR A 10 10.52 1.30 11.64
CA THR A 10 11.98 1.13 11.78
C THR A 10 12.72 2.41 12.15
N THR A 11 12.19 3.58 11.76
CA THR A 11 12.71 4.89 12.21
C THR A 11 11.69 5.66 13.04
N GLY A 12 10.55 5.05 13.36
CA GLY A 12 9.47 5.59 14.15
C GLY A 12 9.51 5.05 15.57
N LYS A 13 8.59 4.12 15.88
CA LYS A 13 8.49 3.50 17.21
C LYS A 13 9.68 2.61 17.57
N ASP A 14 10.29 1.94 16.59
CA ASP A 14 11.36 0.96 16.83
C ASP A 14 12.78 1.54 16.62
N LYS A 15 12.89 2.87 16.50
CA LYS A 15 14.16 3.57 16.26
C LYS A 15 15.23 3.21 17.30
N LYS A 16 16.49 3.15 16.85
CA LYS A 16 17.66 2.87 17.67
C LYS A 16 18.69 3.98 17.50
N ALA A 17 19.48 4.26 18.54
CA ALA A 17 20.49 5.32 18.52
C ALA A 17 21.49 5.19 17.35
N ASN A 18 21.84 3.96 16.98
CA ASN A 18 22.75 3.65 15.86
C ASN A 18 22.00 3.05 14.64
N GLY A 19 20.70 3.28 14.55
CA GLY A 19 19.84 2.85 13.45
C GLY A 19 19.73 3.94 12.39
N PHE A 20 20.18 3.65 11.18
CA PHE A 20 20.11 4.58 10.05
C PHE A 20 19.36 3.90 8.90
N ARG A 21 18.44 4.64 8.28
CA ARG A 21 17.77 4.19 7.07
C ARG A 21 18.20 5.08 5.91
N HIS A 22 18.78 4.45 4.89
CA HIS A 22 19.20 5.15 3.67
C HIS A 22 18.09 5.20 2.61
N PHE A 23 17.08 4.34 2.71
CA PHE A 23 15.94 4.30 1.80
C PHE A 23 14.73 5.09 2.33
N PHE A 24 13.83 5.47 1.42
CA PHE A 24 12.55 6.09 1.77
C PHE A 24 11.64 5.13 2.56
N ASN A 25 10.74 5.68 3.37
CA ASN A 25 9.69 4.91 4.06
C ASN A 25 8.34 5.00 3.35
N SER A 26 7.38 4.25 3.86
CA SER A 26 6.00 4.23 3.39
C SER A 26 5.39 5.62 3.34
N TYR A 27 5.60 6.47 4.37
CA TYR A 27 5.13 7.86 4.35
C TYR A 27 5.66 8.64 3.13
N MET A 28 6.97 8.57 2.89
CA MET A 28 7.59 9.25 1.75
C MET A 28 7.04 8.71 0.41
N SER A 29 6.76 7.40 0.31
CA SER A 29 6.10 6.83 -0.87
C SER A 29 4.71 7.40 -1.10
N GLY A 30 3.86 7.41 -0.07
CA GLY A 30 2.51 7.96 -0.15
C GLY A 30 2.52 9.44 -0.55
N ALA A 31 3.32 10.25 0.16
CA ALA A 31 3.43 11.69 -0.08
C ALA A 31 3.94 12.02 -1.48
N ALA A 32 4.87 11.23 -2.03
CA ALA A 32 5.40 11.43 -3.37
C ALA A 32 4.42 10.99 -4.47
N LEU A 33 3.69 9.88 -4.27
CA LEU A 33 2.79 9.31 -5.28
C LEU A 33 1.45 10.05 -5.36
N ALA A 34 0.87 10.48 -4.25
CA ALA A 34 -0.46 11.08 -4.21
C ALA A 34 -0.68 12.26 -5.19
N PRO A 35 0.20 13.27 -5.29
CA PRO A 35 -0.01 14.36 -6.26
C PRO A 35 0.11 13.88 -7.71
N VAL A 36 0.96 12.87 -7.98
CA VAL A 36 1.08 12.28 -9.32
C VAL A 36 -0.21 11.54 -9.68
N LEU A 37 -0.75 10.73 -8.76
CA LEU A 37 -2.00 10.02 -8.94
C LEU A 37 -3.18 10.97 -9.16
N LYS A 38 -3.27 12.04 -8.36
CA LYS A 38 -4.29 13.09 -8.55
C LYS A 38 -4.20 13.73 -9.93
N ASN A 39 -2.99 14.07 -10.38
CA ASN A 39 -2.81 14.70 -11.69
C ASN A 39 -3.14 13.76 -12.85
N ALA A 40 -2.84 12.46 -12.71
CA ALA A 40 -3.08 11.46 -13.74
C ALA A 40 -4.54 11.00 -13.81
N TYR A 41 -5.20 10.85 -12.66
CA TYR A 41 -6.51 10.19 -12.58
C TYR A 41 -7.61 11.10 -12.04
N GLY A 42 -7.31 12.29 -11.51
CA GLY A 42 -8.30 13.16 -10.87
C GLY A 42 -8.36 12.99 -9.35
N ALA A 43 -9.20 13.81 -8.71
CA ALA A 43 -9.29 13.91 -7.25
C ALA A 43 -10.43 13.06 -6.66
N ASP A 44 -11.36 12.58 -7.47
CA ASP A 44 -12.63 11.95 -7.09
C ASP A 44 -12.61 10.43 -7.30
N ARG A 45 -11.55 9.76 -6.84
CA ARG A 45 -11.39 8.31 -7.04
C ARG A 45 -11.69 7.50 -5.80
N LYS A 46 -12.28 6.34 -6.01
CA LYS A 46 -12.55 5.31 -5.01
C LYS A 46 -11.51 4.21 -5.08
N ALA A 47 -10.74 4.02 -4.02
CA ALA A 47 -9.67 3.05 -3.91
C ALA A 47 -10.08 1.81 -3.12
N TYR A 48 -9.71 0.64 -3.61
CA TYR A 48 -9.76 -0.64 -2.90
C TYR A 48 -8.35 -1.13 -2.64
N HIS A 49 -8.02 -1.49 -1.40
CA HIS A 49 -6.68 -1.95 -1.04
C HIS A 49 -6.66 -3.46 -0.81
N LEU A 50 -5.70 -4.15 -1.44
CA LEU A 50 -5.25 -5.48 -1.02
C LEU A 50 -3.85 -5.35 -0.44
N THR A 51 -3.65 -5.87 0.77
CA THR A 51 -2.46 -5.57 1.56
C THR A 51 -1.89 -6.80 2.23
N ALA A 52 -0.58 -7.02 2.08
CA ALA A 52 0.10 -8.12 2.76
C ALA A 52 -0.03 -7.98 4.29
N ASP A 53 -0.38 -9.08 4.95
CA ASP A 53 -0.74 -9.12 6.37
C ASP A 53 0.48 -9.14 7.30
N TYR A 54 1.26 -8.04 7.28
CA TYR A 54 2.37 -7.79 8.21
C TYR A 54 2.72 -6.29 8.28
N ASN A 55 3.56 -5.89 9.25
CA ASN A 55 3.85 -4.47 9.56
C ASN A 55 4.15 -3.58 8.35
N TRP A 56 4.97 -4.04 7.41
CA TRP A 56 5.27 -3.22 6.23
C TRP A 56 4.01 -2.96 5.39
N GLY A 57 3.18 -3.98 5.16
CA GLY A 57 1.94 -3.84 4.41
C GLY A 57 1.00 -2.84 5.08
N TYR A 58 0.83 -2.93 6.40
CA TYR A 58 -0.03 -2.00 7.15
C TYR A 58 0.45 -0.56 7.06
N THR A 59 1.73 -0.30 7.33
CA THR A 59 2.29 1.06 7.27
C THR A 59 2.29 1.64 5.86
N THR A 60 2.35 0.79 4.83
CA THR A 60 2.26 1.20 3.43
C THR A 60 0.83 1.51 3.02
N GLU A 61 -0.14 0.67 3.39
CA GLU A 61 -1.56 0.96 3.18
C GLU A 61 -1.95 2.27 3.85
N GLU A 62 -1.60 2.47 5.13
CA GLU A 62 -1.91 3.70 5.87
C GLU A 62 -1.32 4.94 5.17
N ALA A 63 -0.06 4.86 4.74
CA ALA A 63 0.60 5.96 4.07
C ALA A 63 -0.02 6.28 2.70
N VAL A 64 -0.33 5.27 1.88
CA VAL A 64 -0.98 5.48 0.58
C VAL A 64 -2.38 6.04 0.79
N LYS A 65 -3.18 5.39 1.65
CA LYS A 65 -4.56 5.77 1.97
C LYS A 65 -4.64 7.23 2.44
N SER A 66 -3.90 7.58 3.50
CA SER A 66 -3.93 8.95 4.05
C SER A 66 -3.48 9.99 3.02
N SER A 67 -2.48 9.66 2.18
CA SER A 67 -1.98 10.58 1.16
C SER A 67 -2.97 10.77 0.00
N THR A 68 -3.63 9.71 -0.47
CA THR A 68 -4.64 9.81 -1.53
C THR A 68 -5.94 10.44 -1.03
N GLU A 69 -6.36 10.14 0.21
CA GLU A 69 -7.54 10.76 0.82
C GLU A 69 -7.33 12.27 1.03
N ALA A 70 -6.11 12.70 1.37
CA ALA A 70 -5.75 14.12 1.40
C ALA A 70 -5.86 14.79 0.01
N MET A 71 -5.83 14.03 -1.08
CA MET A 71 -6.05 14.53 -2.45
C MET A 71 -7.53 14.54 -2.86
N GLY A 72 -8.43 14.00 -2.04
CA GLY A 72 -9.87 13.90 -2.29
C GLY A 72 -10.37 12.49 -2.59
N TRP A 73 -9.48 11.49 -2.68
CA TRP A 73 -9.89 10.11 -2.93
C TRP A 73 -10.65 9.53 -1.72
N GLU A 74 -11.43 8.49 -1.95
CA GLU A 74 -12.16 7.73 -0.93
C GLU A 74 -11.63 6.29 -0.90
N THR A 75 -11.49 5.68 0.28
CA THR A 75 -11.21 4.24 0.38
C THR A 75 -12.50 3.46 0.58
N VAL A 76 -12.90 2.64 -0.39
CA VAL A 76 -14.12 1.82 -0.28
C VAL A 76 -13.92 0.59 0.58
N ASN A 77 -12.73 -0.01 0.52
CA ASN A 77 -12.39 -1.16 1.35
C ASN A 77 -10.87 -1.36 1.43
N ALA A 78 -10.42 -2.04 2.48
CA ALA A 78 -9.04 -2.45 2.67
C ALA A 78 -8.99 -3.86 3.27
N VAL A 79 -8.46 -4.81 2.50
CA VAL A 79 -8.44 -6.24 2.87
C VAL A 79 -7.02 -6.73 3.03
N LYS A 80 -6.77 -7.49 4.10
CA LYS A 80 -5.49 -8.12 4.37
C LYS A 80 -5.40 -9.49 3.70
N THR A 81 -4.25 -9.79 3.12
CA THR A 81 -3.94 -11.05 2.46
C THR A 81 -2.76 -11.73 3.18
N PRO A 82 -2.85 -13.02 3.53
CA PRO A 82 -1.74 -13.72 4.18
C PRO A 82 -0.46 -13.64 3.36
N LEU A 83 0.70 -13.48 4.00
CA LEU A 83 2.00 -13.40 3.30
C LEU A 83 2.30 -14.67 2.47
N THR A 84 1.81 -15.82 2.93
CA THR A 84 1.95 -17.11 2.23
C THR A 84 0.98 -17.28 1.06
N GLN A 85 0.11 -16.31 0.77
CA GLN A 85 -0.87 -16.40 -0.30
C GLN A 85 -0.21 -16.41 -1.68
N THR A 86 -0.60 -17.36 -2.53
CA THR A 86 -0.10 -17.49 -3.90
C THR A 86 -1.17 -17.30 -4.96
N ASP A 87 -2.45 -17.45 -4.62
CA ASP A 87 -3.59 -17.22 -5.51
C ASP A 87 -4.47 -16.10 -4.94
N PHE A 88 -4.65 -15.01 -5.69
CA PHE A 88 -5.39 -13.83 -5.23
C PHE A 88 -6.80 -13.74 -5.84
N SER A 89 -7.21 -14.72 -6.64
CA SER A 89 -8.47 -14.68 -7.39
C SER A 89 -9.69 -14.43 -6.49
N SER A 90 -9.74 -15.07 -5.32
CA SER A 90 -10.83 -14.89 -4.35
C SER A 90 -10.85 -13.52 -3.67
N TYR A 91 -9.70 -12.84 -3.58
CA TYR A 91 -9.59 -11.48 -3.05
C TYR A 91 -9.90 -10.41 -4.10
N ILE A 92 -9.70 -10.73 -5.38
CA ILE A 92 -9.93 -9.83 -6.51
C ILE A 92 -11.39 -9.84 -6.94
N ALA A 93 -12.07 -10.99 -6.88
CA ALA A 93 -13.48 -11.08 -7.29
C ALA A 93 -14.40 -10.04 -6.61
N PRO A 94 -14.29 -9.75 -5.29
CA PRO A 94 -15.06 -8.69 -4.64
C PRO A 94 -14.73 -7.27 -5.14
N VAL A 95 -13.52 -7.03 -5.64
CA VAL A 95 -13.10 -5.70 -6.14
C VAL A 95 -13.97 -5.28 -7.32
N LEU A 96 -14.29 -6.22 -8.22
CA LEU A 96 -15.09 -5.96 -9.42
C LEU A 96 -16.51 -5.45 -9.10
N GLN A 97 -17.05 -5.81 -7.93
CA GLN A 97 -18.38 -5.42 -7.48
C GLN A 97 -18.35 -4.30 -6.43
N SER A 98 -17.16 -3.82 -6.05
CA SER A 98 -16.99 -2.85 -4.97
C SER A 98 -17.33 -1.40 -5.36
N GLY A 99 -17.40 -1.11 -6.67
CA GLY A 99 -17.51 0.26 -7.16
C GLY A 99 -16.23 1.09 -7.00
N ALA A 100 -15.08 0.45 -6.76
CA ALA A 100 -13.78 1.10 -6.79
C ALA A 100 -13.37 1.48 -8.22
N ASP A 101 -12.78 2.66 -8.37
CA ASP A 101 -12.11 3.10 -9.60
C ASP A 101 -10.68 2.56 -9.70
N VAL A 102 -10.05 2.31 -8.55
CA VAL A 102 -8.62 1.95 -8.44
C VAL A 102 -8.43 0.77 -7.48
N LEU A 103 -7.71 -0.25 -7.94
CA LEU A 103 -7.17 -1.31 -7.09
C LEU A 103 -5.73 -0.98 -6.71
N VAL A 104 -5.48 -0.82 -5.40
CA VAL A 104 -4.15 -0.60 -4.84
C VAL A 104 -3.61 -1.91 -4.27
N LEU A 105 -2.55 -2.43 -4.89
CA LEU A 105 -1.86 -3.64 -4.44
C LEU A 105 -0.68 -3.26 -3.53
N ASN A 106 -0.91 -3.28 -2.20
CA ASN A 106 0.14 -3.09 -1.19
C ASN A 106 0.90 -4.41 -0.96
N HIS A 107 1.51 -4.90 -2.04
CA HIS A 107 2.24 -6.16 -2.09
C HIS A 107 3.67 -5.93 -2.60
N TYR A 108 4.55 -6.88 -2.31
CA TYR A 108 5.91 -6.90 -2.85
C TYR A 108 6.32 -8.35 -3.16
N GLY A 109 7.43 -8.53 -3.89
CA GLY A 109 7.98 -9.85 -4.20
C GLY A 109 6.93 -10.79 -4.81
N GLY A 110 6.89 -12.04 -4.34
CA GLY A 110 5.97 -13.07 -4.84
C GLY A 110 4.48 -12.70 -4.74
N ASN A 111 4.04 -12.04 -3.65
CA ASN A 111 2.65 -11.58 -3.57
C ASN A 111 2.35 -10.53 -4.65
N MET A 112 3.29 -9.61 -4.95
CA MET A 112 3.07 -8.62 -6.02
C MET A 112 2.94 -9.30 -7.38
N VAL A 113 3.86 -10.21 -7.71
CA VAL A 113 3.81 -10.95 -8.99
C VAL A 113 2.48 -11.70 -9.13
N ASN A 114 2.06 -12.43 -8.10
CA ASN A 114 0.85 -13.24 -8.16
C ASN A 114 -0.43 -12.39 -8.17
N SER A 115 -0.54 -11.40 -7.27
CA SER A 115 -1.72 -10.53 -7.21
C SER A 115 -1.89 -9.66 -8.46
N LEU A 116 -0.80 -9.18 -9.05
CA LEU A 116 -0.86 -8.46 -10.32
C LEU A 116 -1.26 -9.38 -11.48
N THR A 117 -0.81 -10.63 -11.49
CA THR A 117 -1.16 -11.60 -12.54
C THR A 117 -2.63 -12.01 -12.47
N ASN A 118 -3.22 -12.02 -11.28
CA ASN A 118 -4.63 -12.39 -11.10
C ASN A 118 -5.61 -11.20 -11.26
N ALA A 119 -5.10 -9.96 -11.30
CA ALA A 119 -5.89 -8.73 -11.40
C ALA A 119 -6.14 -8.35 -12.87
#